data_AF-A0A173V348-F1
#
_entry.id   AF-A0A173V348-F1
#
_cell.length_a   1.000
_cell.length_b   1.000
_cell.length_c   1.000
_cell.angle_alpha   90.00
_cell.angle_beta   90.00
_cell.angle_gamma   90.00
#
_symmetry.space_group_name_H-M   'P 1'
#
loop_
_entity.id
_entity.type
_entity.pdbx_description
1 polymer ?
#
loop_
_entity_poly.entity_id
_entity_poly.type
_entity_poly.pdbx_seq_one_letter_code
_entity_poly.pdbx_strand_id
1 'polypeptide(L)'
;MKRTVKKQFWFSKAEAQDLQKKAKKACLTEAALIRLLLRGYEPREKPDERFYDAMRELSAIGNNINQLAIKANALGFVDSQMLKNEALRWHKFQAAIEREFLRPEKSGLKWQ
;
A
#
# COMPACT_ATOMS: atom_id res chain seq x y z
N MET A 1 -9.91 -16.52 12.57
CA MET A 1 -11.26 -17.10 12.37
C MET A 1 -11.17 -18.27 11.39
N LYS A 2 -11.66 -19.46 11.77
CA LYS A 2 -11.57 -20.69 10.96
C LYS A 2 -12.63 -20.65 9.86
N ARG A 3 -12.29 -21.11 8.64
CA ARG A 3 -13.17 -21.08 7.46
C ARG A 3 -13.77 -22.47 7.25
N THR A 4 -15.04 -22.66 7.57
CA THR A 4 -15.69 -23.99 7.61
C THR A 4 -16.80 -24.19 6.59
N VAL A 5 -17.29 -23.12 5.94
CA VAL A 5 -18.40 -23.18 4.97
C VAL A 5 -17.85 -23.14 3.54
N LYS A 6 -18.19 -24.14 2.72
CA LYS A 6 -17.85 -24.19 1.29
C LYS A 6 -18.90 -23.44 0.47
N LYS A 7 -18.45 -22.67 -0.53
CA LYS A 7 -19.28 -22.10 -1.60
C LYS A 7 -18.70 -22.57 -2.94
N GLN A 8 -19.56 -23.02 -3.86
CA GLN A 8 -19.16 -23.53 -5.17
C GLN A 8 -20.13 -23.03 -6.23
N PHE A 9 -19.59 -22.63 -7.39
CA PHE A 9 -20.32 -22.14 -8.55
C PHE A 9 -19.48 -22.46 -9.79
N TRP A 10 -20.16 -22.56 -10.94
CA TRP A 10 -19.53 -22.87 -12.21
C TRP A 10 -19.18 -21.57 -12.94
N PHE A 11 -18.02 -21.55 -13.58
CA PHE A 11 -17.59 -20.47 -14.47
C PHE A 11 -17.52 -20.97 -15.90
N SER A 12 -17.78 -20.08 -16.84
CA SER A 12 -17.28 -20.23 -18.21
C SER A 12 -15.75 -20.14 -18.24
N LYS A 13 -15.14 -20.64 -19.31
CA LYS A 13 -13.69 -20.57 -19.50
C LYS A 13 -13.15 -19.13 -19.48
N ALA A 14 -13.93 -18.17 -20.01
CA ALA A 14 -13.56 -16.75 -20.04
C ALA A 14 -13.57 -16.14 -18.63
N GLU A 15 -14.61 -16.40 -17.85
CA GLU A 15 -14.72 -15.88 -16.47
C GLU A 15 -13.63 -16.45 -15.56
N ALA A 16 -13.31 -17.74 -15.70
CA ALA A 16 -12.21 -18.37 -14.95
C ALA A 16 -10.86 -17.71 -15.26
N GLN A 17 -10.57 -17.43 -16.53
CA GLN A 17 -9.35 -16.72 -16.93
C GLN A 17 -9.32 -15.28 -16.41
N ASP A 18 -10.45 -14.58 -16.44
CA ASP A 18 -10.53 -13.20 -15.94
C ASP A 18 -10.32 -13.14 -14.43
N LEU A 19 -10.96 -14.05 -13.66
CA LEU A 19 -10.74 -14.19 -12.23
C LEU A 19 -9.27 -14.45 -11.89
N GLN A 20 -8.64 -15.37 -12.62
CA GLN A 20 -7.23 -15.69 -12.43
C GLN A 20 -6.31 -14.48 -12.71
N LYS A 21 -6.56 -13.75 -13.80
CA LYS A 21 -5.82 -12.54 -14.15
C LYS A 21 -5.96 -11.46 -13.07
N LYS A 22 -7.19 -11.19 -12.62
CA LYS A 22 -7.48 -10.20 -11.57
C LYS A 22 -6.83 -10.58 -10.24
N ALA A 23 -6.89 -11.86 -9.87
CA ALA A 23 -6.24 -12.36 -8.65
C ALA A 23 -4.72 -12.17 -8.70
N LYS A 24 -4.10 -12.51 -9.85
CA LYS A 24 -2.66 -12.33 -10.06
C LYS A 24 -2.23 -10.86 -9.97
N LYS A 25 -2.98 -9.95 -10.60
CA LYS A 25 -2.72 -8.50 -10.57
C LYS A 25 -2.84 -7.90 -9.15
N ALA A 26 -3.78 -8.40 -8.36
CA ALA A 26 -3.95 -7.98 -6.97
C ALA A 26 -2.98 -8.67 -5.98
N CYS A 27 -2.12 -9.59 -6.46
CA CYS A 27 -1.25 -10.42 -5.61
C CYS A 27 -2.04 -11.24 -4.55
N LEU A 28 -3.23 -11.72 -4.93
CA LEU A 28 -4.13 -12.48 -4.06
C LEU A 28 -4.43 -13.86 -4.66
N THR A 29 -4.85 -14.80 -3.81
CA THR A 29 -5.53 -16.01 -4.31
C THR A 29 -6.94 -15.64 -4.77
N GLU A 30 -7.50 -16.39 -5.73
CA GLU A 30 -8.88 -16.16 -6.20
C GLU A 30 -9.89 -16.14 -5.05
N ALA A 31 -9.72 -17.04 -4.07
CA ALA A 31 -10.54 -17.07 -2.87
C ALA A 31 -10.34 -15.85 -1.96
N ALA A 32 -9.14 -15.28 -1.90
CA ALA A 32 -8.89 -14.05 -1.15
C ALA A 32 -9.48 -12.83 -1.87
N LEU A 33 -9.35 -12.77 -3.21
CA LEU A 33 -9.95 -11.74 -4.05
C LEU A 33 -11.49 -11.71 -3.89
N ILE A 34 -12.16 -12.85 -4.03
CA ILE A 34 -13.62 -12.95 -3.88
C ILE A 34 -14.06 -12.52 -2.48
N ARG A 35 -13.32 -12.90 -1.44
CA ARG A 35 -13.64 -12.47 -0.06
C ARG A 35 -13.45 -10.97 0.15
N LEU A 36 -12.48 -10.36 -0.53
CA LEU A 36 -12.26 -8.92 -0.47
C LEU A 36 -13.44 -8.19 -1.13
N LEU A 37 -13.86 -8.65 -2.31
CA LEU A 37 -15.03 -8.14 -3.03
C LEU A 37 -16.32 -8.29 -2.20
N LEU A 38 -16.54 -9.45 -1.56
CA LEU A 38 -17.69 -9.68 -0.67
C LEU A 38 -17.73 -8.75 0.56
N ARG A 39 -16.57 -8.22 0.97
CA ARG A 39 -16.48 -7.24 2.08
C ARG A 39 -16.68 -5.80 1.60
N GLY A 40 -16.98 -5.59 0.32
CA GLY A 40 -17.14 -4.27 -0.28
C GLY A 40 -15.80 -3.54 -0.42
N TYR A 41 -14.69 -4.26 -0.61
CA TYR A 41 -13.38 -3.65 -0.87
C TYR A 41 -12.94 -3.96 -2.30
N GLU A 42 -12.59 -2.92 -3.05
CA GLU A 42 -11.98 -3.07 -4.38
C GLU A 42 -10.46 -3.22 -4.23
N PRO A 43 -9.89 -4.35 -4.68
CA PRO A 43 -8.44 -4.52 -4.68
C PRO A 43 -7.82 -3.58 -5.71
N ARG A 44 -6.86 -2.76 -5.26
CA ARG A 44 -6.00 -1.98 -6.15
C ARG A 44 -4.95 -2.92 -6.77
N GLU A 45 -4.61 -2.69 -8.03
CA GLU A 45 -3.50 -3.39 -8.67
C GLU A 45 -2.21 -3.13 -7.90
N LYS A 46 -1.37 -4.16 -7.76
CA LYS A 46 -0.05 -3.97 -7.15
C LYS A 46 0.70 -2.88 -7.95
N PRO A 47 1.21 -1.81 -7.31
CA PRO A 47 2.03 -0.85 -8.02
C PRO A 47 3.24 -1.53 -8.66
N ASP A 48 3.63 -1.01 -9.83
CA ASP A 48 4.76 -1.53 -10.60
C ASP A 48 6.08 -1.44 -9.80
N GLU A 49 7.10 -2.23 -10.16
CA GLU A 49 8.40 -2.23 -9.48
C GLU A 49 9.03 -0.83 -9.41
N ARG A 50 8.83 -0.01 -10.46
CA ARG A 50 9.28 1.39 -10.51
C ARG A 50 8.74 2.24 -9.36
N PHE A 51 7.53 1.94 -8.87
CA PHE A 51 6.96 2.62 -7.71
C PHE A 51 7.75 2.29 -6.44
N TYR A 52 8.09 1.02 -6.24
CA TYR A 52 8.87 0.59 -5.09
C TYR A 52 10.33 1.06 -5.14
N ASP A 53 10.92 1.12 -6.34
CA ASP A 53 12.26 1.68 -6.52
C ASP A 53 12.28 3.19 -6.22
N ALA A 54 11.30 3.94 -6.74
CA ALA A 54 11.16 5.36 -6.41
C ALA A 54 10.95 5.59 -4.91
N MET A 55 10.14 4.77 -4.24
CA MET A 55 9.94 4.86 -2.79
C MET A 55 11.22 4.52 -2.00
N ARG A 56 12.05 3.61 -2.50
CA ARG A 56 13.34 3.25 -1.89
C ARG A 56 14.36 4.38 -2.01
N GLU A 57 14.47 4.99 -3.19
CA GLU A 57 15.30 6.18 -3.41
C GLU A 57 14.83 7.35 -2.54
N LEU A 58 13.53 7.59 -2.51
CA LEU A 58 12.91 8.63 -1.68
C LEU A 58 13.27 8.44 -0.20
N SER A 59 13.19 7.21 0.31
CA SER A 59 13.59 6.87 1.69
C SER A 59 15.09 7.07 1.94
N ALA A 60 15.95 6.74 0.97
CA ALA A 60 17.39 6.96 1.07
C ALA A 60 17.75 8.45 1.15
N ILE A 61 17.09 9.30 0.36
CA ILE A 61 17.24 10.76 0.42
C ILE A 61 16.83 11.28 1.81
N GLY A 62 15.67 10.85 2.32
CA GLY A 62 15.20 11.24 3.66
C GLY A 62 16.17 10.86 4.77
N ASN A 63 16.76 9.66 4.71
CA ASN A 63 17.77 9.22 5.66
C ASN A 63 19.07 10.03 5.58
N ASN A 64 19.56 10.33 4.38
CA ASN A 64 20.75 11.16 4.18
C ASN A 64 20.55 12.56 4.76
N ILE A 65 19.37 13.18 4.54
CA ILE A 65 19.02 14.49 5.12
C ILE A 65 19.00 14.41 6.65
N ASN A 66 18.39 13.38 7.23
CA ASN A 66 18.37 13.19 8.69
C ASN A 66 19.79 13.05 9.27
N GLN A 67 20.69 12.36 8.58
CA GLN A 67 22.09 12.25 9.03
C GLN A 67 22.85 13.59 8.97
N LEU A 68 22.67 14.37 7.89
CA LEU A 68 23.26 15.70 7.77
C LEU A 68 22.75 16.64 8.87
N ALA A 69 21.46 16.57 9.14
CA ALA A 69 20.79 17.29 10.21
C ALA A 69 21.34 16.95 11.61
N ILE A 70 21.53 15.66 11.92
CA ILE A 70 22.12 15.21 13.19
C ILE A 70 23.56 15.72 13.33
N LYS A 71 24.37 15.62 12.28
CA LYS A 71 25.76 16.14 12.29
C LYS A 71 25.80 17.66 12.51
N ALA A 72 24.92 18.40 11.84
CA ALA A 72 24.85 19.84 11.98
C ALA A 72 24.35 20.28 13.37
N ASN A 73 23.42 19.53 13.97
CA ASN A 73 22.99 19.74 15.36
C ASN A 73 24.12 19.45 16.37
N ALA A 74 24.87 18.37 16.18
CA ALA A 74 26.03 18.04 17.03
C ALA A 74 27.14 19.11 16.99
N LEU A 75 27.25 19.82 15.86
CA LEU A 75 28.17 20.94 15.66
C LEU A 75 27.56 22.31 16.08
N GLY A 76 26.32 22.33 16.60
CA GLY A 76 25.64 23.54 17.09
C GLY A 76 25.06 24.46 16.01
N PHE A 77 25.02 24.02 14.75
CA PHE A 77 24.58 24.85 13.62
C PHE A 77 23.07 24.84 13.35
N VAL A 78 22.28 23.93 13.94
CA VAL A 78 20.87 23.71 13.54
C VAL A 78 19.93 23.52 14.73
N ASP A 79 18.72 24.06 14.60
CA ASP A 79 17.60 23.87 15.54
C ASP A 79 17.07 22.43 15.50
N SER A 80 17.41 21.66 16.54
CA SER A 80 17.02 20.26 16.72
C SER A 80 15.50 20.02 16.75
N GLN A 81 14.71 21.02 17.12
CA GLN A 81 13.25 20.90 17.22
C GLN A 81 12.60 20.99 15.83
N MET A 82 13.12 21.87 14.97
CA MET A 82 12.66 22.02 13.59
C MET A 82 12.89 20.75 12.77
N LEU A 83 14.04 20.10 12.95
CA LEU A 83 14.38 18.83 12.29
C LEU A 83 13.44 17.68 12.68
N LYS A 84 13.11 17.56 13.97
CA LYS A 84 12.16 16.54 14.45
C LYS A 84 10.76 16.75 13.85
N ASN A 85 10.32 18.00 13.71
CA ASN A 85 9.02 18.30 13.11
C ASN A 85 8.98 17.92 11.61
N GLU A 86 10.07 18.14 10.88
CA GLU A 86 10.13 17.81 9.46
C GLU A 86 10.25 16.31 9.23
N ALA A 87 10.97 15.57 10.09
CA ALA A 87 10.98 14.11 10.08
C ALA A 87 9.59 13.52 10.36
N LEU A 88 8.81 14.13 11.26
CA LEU A 88 7.41 13.77 11.50
C LEU A 88 6.52 14.02 10.28
N ARG A 89 6.73 15.13 9.56
CA ARG A 89 6.03 15.41 8.29
C ARG A 89 6.38 14.39 7.22
N TRP A 90 7.65 14.00 7.13
CA TRP A 90 8.12 12.96 6.22
C TRP A 90 7.41 11.62 6.45
N HIS A 91 7.35 11.16 7.69
CA HIS A 91 6.65 9.92 8.03
C HIS A 91 5.14 10.00 7.71
N LYS A 92 4.50 11.15 7.93
CA LYS A 92 3.09 11.36 7.55
C LYS A 92 2.91 11.33 6.04
N PHE A 93 3.84 11.90 5.28
CA PHE A 93 3.80 11.89 3.81
C PHE A 93 3.94 10.49 3.25
N GLN A 94 4.89 9.70 3.76
CA GLN A 94 5.03 8.28 3.40
C GLN A 94 3.73 7.51 3.69
N ALA A 95 3.16 7.69 4.89
CA ALA A 95 1.90 7.04 5.25
C ALA A 95 0.72 7.48 4.36
N ALA A 96 0.70 8.72 3.89
CA ALA A 96 -0.31 9.22 2.96
C ALA A 96 -0.17 8.59 1.57
N ILE A 97 1.06 8.46 1.05
CA ILE A 97 1.34 7.75 -0.21
C ILE A 97 0.93 6.28 -0.10
N GLU A 98 1.31 5.60 0.98
CA GLU A 98 0.92 4.21 1.20
C GLU A 98 -0.60 4.06 1.32
N ARG A 99 -1.28 5.01 1.97
CA ARG A 99 -2.74 5.02 2.07
C ARG A 99 -3.39 5.19 0.71
N GLU A 100 -2.88 6.10 -0.11
CA GLU A 100 -3.44 6.39 -1.42
C GLU A 100 -3.15 5.23 -2.38
N PHE A 101 -1.91 4.77 -2.49
CA PHE A 101 -1.54 3.83 -3.56
C PHE A 101 -1.65 2.36 -3.16
N LEU A 102 -1.57 2.00 -1.87
CA LEU A 102 -1.49 0.60 -1.43
C LEU A 102 -2.75 0.07 -0.73
N ARG A 103 -3.61 0.93 -0.16
CA ARG A 103 -4.80 0.43 0.55
C ARG A 103 -5.95 0.11 -0.41
N PRO A 104 -6.65 -1.03 -0.22
CA PRO A 104 -7.93 -1.28 -0.88
C PRO A 104 -8.94 -0.21 -0.44
N GLU A 105 -9.63 0.40 -1.41
CA GLU A 105 -10.72 1.32 -1.11
C GLU A 105 -12.02 0.57 -0.82
N LYS A 106 -12.87 1.15 0.02
CA LYS A 106 -14.25 0.69 0.14
C LYS A 106 -14.96 0.99 -1.17
N SER A 107 -15.45 -0.05 -1.83
CA SER A 107 -16.30 0.07 -3.01
C SER A 107 -17.54 0.90 -2.65
N GLY A 108 -17.86 1.89 -3.48
CA GLY A 108 -19.07 2.71 -3.36
C GLY A 108 -20.36 1.96 -3.69
N LEU A 109 -20.26 0.69 -4.12
CA LEU A 109 -21.39 -0.20 -4.36
C LEU A 109 -22.11 -0.50 -3.04
N LYS A 110 -23.11 0.33 -2.73
CA LYS A 110 -24.15 0.01 -1.75
C LYS A 110 -25.00 -1.11 -2.35
N TRP A 111 -24.65 -2.36 -2.05
CA TRP A 111 -25.60 -3.46 -2.19
C TRP A 111 -26.69 -3.24 -1.13
N GLN A 112 -27.80 -2.60 -1.55
CA GLN A 112 -29.07 -2.63 -0.83
C GLN A 112 -29.81 -3.93 -1.15
#